data_AF-A0A2Z4JA24-F1
#
_entry.id   AF-A0A2Z4JA24-F1
#
_cell.length_a   1.000
_cell.length_b   1.000
_cell.length_c   1.000
_cell.angle_alpha   90.00
_cell.angle_beta   90.00
_cell.angle_gamma   90.00
#
_symmetry.space_group_name_H-M   'P 1'
#
loop_
_entity.id
_entity.type
_entity.pdbx_description
1 polymer ?
#
loop_
_entity_poly.entity_id
_entity_poly.type
_entity_poly.pdbx_seq_one_letter_code
_entity_poly.pdbx_strand_id
1 'polypeptide(L)'
;MSEEQIRELEADLGVSLPAQYRSFLLRVGRGGAGPDYGLMTPTLCNGSWRWLGIGLAFPAQPTTAEFAGRPFVAEALRSELTAIEAQEPTPEAFATDEELSQAYVAWDARCEELYGAQEAGAVFLSEQGCGYASLMVVTGPHRGAIWEDLRPMDRGIEPTGHDFAHWYRKWLERTERRLET
;
A
#
# COMPACT_ATOMS: atom_id res chain seq x y z
N MET A 1 -7.91 17.18 9.33
CA MET A 1 -8.62 17.68 8.14
C MET A 1 -10.01 18.18 8.54
N SER A 2 -10.71 18.91 7.67
CA SER A 2 -12.14 19.26 7.84
C SER A 2 -13.06 18.18 7.25
N GLU A 3 -14.35 18.18 7.62
CA GLU A 3 -15.37 17.31 7.00
C GLU A 3 -15.53 17.58 5.50
N GLU A 4 -15.33 18.83 5.07
CA GLU A 4 -15.37 19.19 3.66
C GLU A 4 -14.21 18.56 2.88
N GLN A 5 -12.98 18.69 3.39
CA GLN A 5 -11.81 18.07 2.79
C GLN A 5 -11.92 16.53 2.72
N ILE A 6 -12.54 15.91 3.74
CA ILE A 6 -12.78 14.46 3.71
C ILE A 6 -13.81 14.09 2.64
N ARG A 7 -14.89 14.87 2.49
CA ARG A 7 -15.87 14.61 1.42
C ARG A 7 -15.26 14.79 0.03
N GLU A 8 -14.41 15.79 -0.16
CA GLU A 8 -13.68 15.98 -1.41
C GLU A 8 -12.73 14.81 -1.71
N LEU A 9 -12.00 14.36 -0.70
CA LEU A 9 -11.12 13.19 -0.82
C LEU A 9 -11.91 11.92 -1.16
N GLU A 10 -13.01 11.65 -0.46
CA GLU A 10 -13.87 10.50 -0.73
C GLU A 10 -14.53 10.56 -2.12
N ALA A 11 -14.80 11.78 -2.63
CA ALA A 11 -15.29 11.96 -3.98
C ALA A 11 -14.22 11.62 -5.04
N ASP A 12 -12.97 12.06 -4.84
CA ASP A 12 -11.82 11.74 -5.72
C ASP A 12 -11.47 10.24 -5.66
N LEU A 13 -11.60 9.64 -4.47
CA LEU A 13 -11.40 8.22 -4.21
C LEU A 13 -12.53 7.34 -4.80
N GLY A 14 -13.71 7.90 -5.05
CA GLY A 14 -14.89 7.15 -5.51
C GLY A 14 -15.53 6.24 -4.46
N VAL A 15 -14.96 6.15 -3.26
CA VAL A 15 -15.52 5.42 -2.10
C VAL A 15 -15.35 6.24 -0.82
N SER A 16 -16.16 5.94 0.19
CA SER A 16 -15.93 6.50 1.52
C SER A 16 -14.67 5.90 2.15
N LEU A 17 -14.03 6.62 3.07
CA LEU A 17 -12.90 6.13 3.85
C LEU A 17 -13.35 5.18 4.97
N PRO A 18 -12.52 4.19 5.37
CA PRO A 18 -12.78 3.37 6.55
C PRO A 18 -13.12 4.23 7.77
N ALA A 19 -14.21 3.89 8.48
CA ALA A 19 -14.79 4.77 9.51
C ALA A 19 -13.80 5.16 10.61
N GLN A 20 -12.92 4.22 10.98
CA GLN A 20 -11.85 4.45 11.95
C GLN A 20 -10.79 5.42 11.44
N TYR A 21 -10.37 5.26 10.17
CA TYR A 21 -9.40 6.15 9.54
C TYR A 21 -9.98 7.55 9.31
N ARG A 22 -11.25 7.64 8.87
CA ARG A 22 -11.98 8.91 8.79
C ARG A 22 -11.99 9.64 10.13
N SER A 23 -12.35 8.93 11.21
CA SER A 23 -12.37 9.48 12.56
C SER A 23 -10.98 9.95 13.00
N PHE A 24 -9.95 9.19 12.66
CA PHE A 24 -8.56 9.57 12.89
C PHE A 24 -8.20 10.87 12.17
N LEU A 25 -8.46 11.01 10.87
CA LEU A 25 -8.15 12.23 10.10
C LEU A 25 -8.89 13.48 10.60
N LEU A 26 -10.10 13.30 11.13
CA LEU A 26 -10.90 14.39 11.72
C LEU A 26 -10.34 14.85 13.07
N ARG A 27 -9.97 13.90 13.93
CA ARG A 27 -9.75 14.15 15.37
C ARG A 27 -8.29 14.14 15.80
N VAL A 28 -7.44 13.38 15.11
CA VAL A 28 -6.05 13.08 15.53
C VAL A 28 -5.04 13.45 14.45
N GLY A 29 -5.25 12.97 13.22
CA GLY A 29 -4.30 12.98 12.10
C GLY A 29 -4.12 14.34 11.41
N ARG A 30 -3.68 15.36 12.14
CA ARG A 30 -3.23 16.66 11.60
C ARG A 30 -1.70 16.76 11.57
N GLY A 31 -1.03 15.78 10.95
CA GLY A 31 0.44 15.72 10.91
C GLY A 31 1.09 15.14 12.18
N GLY A 32 0.44 14.14 12.79
CA GLY A 32 0.91 13.50 14.02
C GLY A 32 2.00 12.45 13.80
N ALA A 33 2.67 12.09 14.90
CA ALA A 33 3.61 10.98 14.93
C ALA A 33 2.94 9.67 14.51
N GLY A 34 3.71 8.82 13.85
CA GLY A 34 3.24 7.57 13.26
C GLY A 34 4.19 6.42 13.53
N PRO A 35 3.72 5.17 13.28
CA PRO A 35 4.58 4.00 13.26
C PRO A 35 5.85 4.20 12.45
N ASP A 36 6.91 3.56 12.91
CA ASP A 36 8.18 3.39 12.19
C ASP A 36 8.75 4.69 11.63
N TYR A 37 8.87 4.85 10.31
CA TYR A 37 9.41 6.08 9.68
C TYR A 37 8.36 7.18 9.47
N GLY A 38 7.18 7.04 10.08
CA GLY A 38 6.12 8.04 10.08
C GLY A 38 4.82 7.53 9.47
N LEU A 39 3.77 8.34 9.62
CA LEU A 39 2.45 8.06 9.06
C LEU A 39 2.22 8.92 7.82
N MET A 40 1.86 8.27 6.72
CA MET A 40 1.38 8.91 5.50
C MET A 40 -0.09 9.27 5.64
N THR A 41 -0.42 10.52 5.28
CA THR A 41 -1.78 11.06 5.36
C THR A 41 -2.17 11.73 4.04
N PRO A 42 -3.46 11.74 3.69
CA PRO A 42 -3.93 12.32 2.45
C PRO A 42 -3.68 13.83 2.44
N THR A 43 -3.02 14.29 1.40
CA THR A 43 -2.65 15.68 1.14
C THR A 43 -3.11 16.05 -0.26
N LEU A 44 -3.77 17.20 -0.38
CA LEU A 44 -4.17 17.74 -1.68
C LEU A 44 -2.96 18.44 -2.32
N CYS A 45 -2.47 17.91 -3.43
CA CYS A 45 -1.30 18.44 -4.16
C CYS A 45 -1.64 18.65 -5.62
N ASN A 46 -1.53 19.88 -6.11
CA ASN A 46 -1.83 20.23 -7.51
C ASN A 46 -3.21 19.71 -7.97
N GLY A 47 -4.23 19.86 -7.12
CA GLY A 47 -5.62 19.46 -7.43
C GLY A 47 -5.91 17.96 -7.38
N SER A 48 -5.00 17.12 -6.89
CA SER A 48 -5.21 15.68 -6.74
C SER A 48 -4.80 15.21 -5.34
N TRP A 49 -5.58 14.31 -4.75
CA TRP A 49 -5.29 13.75 -3.45
C TRP A 49 -4.22 12.66 -3.52
N ARG A 50 -3.23 12.75 -2.63
CA ARG A 50 -2.13 11.79 -2.51
C ARG A 50 -1.82 11.48 -1.05
N TRP A 51 -1.51 10.24 -0.72
CA TRP A 51 -0.97 9.89 0.59
C TRP A 51 0.51 10.24 0.65
N LEU A 52 0.87 11.15 1.55
CA LEU A 52 2.23 11.66 1.72
C LEU A 52 2.65 11.61 3.19
N GLY A 53 3.93 11.36 3.47
CA GLY A 53 4.51 11.30 4.81
C GLY A 53 5.80 12.12 4.95
N ILE A 54 6.17 12.42 6.19
CA ILE A 54 7.43 13.13 6.51
C ILE A 54 8.54 12.07 6.63
N GLY A 55 9.64 12.21 5.89
CA GLY A 55 10.88 11.46 6.16
C GLY A 55 11.13 10.21 5.31
N LEU A 56 10.34 9.98 4.26
CA LEU A 56 10.55 8.85 3.35
C LEU A 56 10.56 9.32 1.90
N ALA A 57 11.75 9.30 1.31
CA ALA A 57 11.89 9.00 -0.11
C ALA A 57 11.95 7.47 -0.16
N PHE A 58 10.98 6.82 -0.82
CA PHE A 58 10.74 5.37 -0.89
C PHE A 58 9.80 4.80 0.21
N PRO A 59 8.81 3.95 -0.16
CA PRO A 59 8.75 3.17 -1.39
C PRO A 59 8.04 3.90 -2.54
N ALA A 60 8.03 3.21 -3.69
CA ALA A 60 7.32 3.53 -4.92
C ALA A 60 6.05 4.39 -4.74
N GLN A 61 5.98 5.46 -5.55
CA GLN A 61 4.82 6.28 -5.91
C GLN A 61 3.84 6.70 -4.79
N PRO A 62 3.63 8.02 -4.57
CA PRO A 62 2.55 8.46 -3.70
C PRO A 62 1.21 7.88 -4.18
N THR A 63 0.49 7.19 -3.29
CA THR A 63 -0.80 6.58 -3.64
C THR A 63 -1.79 7.69 -4.00
N THR A 64 -2.24 7.73 -5.24
CA THR A 64 -3.30 8.64 -5.67
C THR A 64 -4.66 8.11 -5.21
N ALA A 65 -5.61 9.01 -4.99
CA ALA A 65 -6.98 8.60 -4.66
C ALA A 65 -7.60 7.75 -5.78
N GLU A 66 -7.33 8.06 -7.06
CA GLU A 66 -7.77 7.24 -8.20
C GLU A 66 -7.31 5.78 -8.07
N PHE A 67 -6.03 5.56 -7.75
CA PHE A 67 -5.48 4.22 -7.61
C PHE A 67 -6.02 3.50 -6.36
N ALA A 68 -6.13 4.21 -5.24
CA ALA A 68 -6.71 3.69 -4.00
C ALA A 68 -8.22 3.40 -4.11
N GLY A 69 -8.90 3.98 -5.11
CA GLY A 69 -10.32 3.76 -5.39
C GLY A 69 -10.62 2.49 -6.20
N ARG A 70 -9.59 1.85 -6.76
CA ARG A 70 -9.72 0.60 -7.52
C ARG A 70 -9.98 -0.60 -6.59
N PRO A 71 -10.45 -1.75 -7.09
CA PRO A 71 -10.65 -2.94 -6.27
C PRO A 71 -9.34 -3.49 -5.69
N PHE A 72 -9.33 -3.79 -4.39
CA PHE A 72 -8.22 -4.49 -3.75
C PHE A 72 -8.23 -5.99 -4.05
N VAL A 73 -7.15 -6.48 -4.66
CA VAL A 73 -7.07 -7.85 -5.21
C VAL A 73 -5.78 -8.61 -4.85
N ALA A 74 -4.98 -8.13 -3.90
CA ALA A 74 -3.72 -8.78 -3.51
C ALA A 74 -3.85 -10.28 -3.17
N GLU A 75 -4.90 -10.65 -2.44
CA GLU A 75 -5.16 -12.05 -2.10
C GLU A 75 -5.50 -12.89 -3.33
N ALA A 76 -6.34 -12.36 -4.22
CA ALA A 76 -6.79 -13.05 -5.43
C ALA A 76 -5.66 -13.21 -6.46
N LEU A 77 -4.73 -12.25 -6.53
CA LEU A 77 -3.59 -12.28 -7.47
C LEU A 77 -2.45 -13.18 -7.00
N ARG A 78 -2.45 -13.67 -5.75
CA ARG A 78 -1.32 -14.40 -5.18
C ARG A 78 -0.87 -15.61 -6.02
N SER A 79 -1.82 -16.43 -6.46
CA SER A 79 -1.50 -17.61 -7.28
C SER A 79 -0.98 -17.24 -8.66
N GLU A 80 -1.48 -16.14 -9.22
CA GLU A 80 -1.04 -15.65 -10.53
C GLU A 80 0.36 -15.04 -10.48
N LEU A 81 0.67 -14.29 -9.42
CA LEU A 81 2.02 -13.78 -9.13
C LEU A 81 3.03 -14.93 -9.01
N THR A 82 2.72 -15.95 -8.22
CA THR A 82 3.59 -17.14 -8.13
C THR A 82 3.76 -17.83 -9.48
N ALA A 83 2.70 -17.89 -10.30
CA ALA A 83 2.77 -18.51 -11.61
C ALA A 83 3.63 -17.71 -12.60
N ILE A 84 3.58 -16.38 -12.59
CA ILE A 84 4.41 -15.55 -13.48
C ILE A 84 5.88 -15.57 -13.03
N GLU A 85 6.15 -15.53 -11.72
CA GLU A 85 7.51 -15.63 -11.18
C GLU A 85 8.19 -16.94 -11.61
N ALA A 86 7.45 -18.06 -11.62
CA ALA A 86 7.95 -19.35 -12.09
C ALA A 86 8.16 -19.43 -13.62
N GLN A 87 7.69 -18.43 -14.39
CA GLN A 87 7.81 -18.35 -15.84
C GLN A 87 8.93 -17.40 -16.30
N GLU A 88 9.85 -17.04 -15.39
CA GLU A 88 11.03 -16.24 -15.76
C GLU A 88 11.76 -16.91 -16.95
N PRO A 89 11.92 -16.21 -18.09
CA PRO A 89 12.65 -16.75 -19.24
C PRO A 89 14.07 -17.14 -18.85
N THR A 90 14.55 -18.30 -19.29
CA THR A 90 15.95 -18.71 -19.07
C THR A 90 16.66 -18.92 -20.41
N PRO A 91 17.98 -18.67 -20.50
CA PRO A 91 18.70 -18.82 -21.76
C PRO A 91 18.57 -20.21 -22.41
N GLU A 92 18.42 -21.26 -21.61
CA GLU A 92 18.31 -22.64 -22.07
C GLU A 92 16.97 -22.95 -22.77
N ALA A 93 15.96 -22.12 -22.55
CA ALA A 93 14.62 -22.31 -23.11
C ALA A 93 14.47 -21.74 -24.54
N PHE A 94 15.45 -20.98 -25.05
CA PHE A 94 15.36 -20.26 -26.32
C PHE A 94 16.53 -20.60 -27.25
N ALA A 95 16.28 -20.61 -28.56
CA ALA A 95 17.30 -20.97 -29.55
C ALA A 95 18.21 -19.77 -29.88
N THR A 96 17.75 -18.55 -29.63
CA THR A 96 18.45 -17.30 -29.93
C THR A 96 18.31 -16.27 -28.82
N ASP A 97 19.32 -15.40 -28.69
CA ASP A 97 19.28 -14.28 -27.75
C ASP A 97 18.14 -13.28 -28.06
N GLU A 98 17.73 -13.17 -29.33
CA GLU A 98 16.62 -12.31 -29.74
C GLU A 98 15.27 -12.83 -29.21
N GLU A 99 15.01 -14.13 -29.33
CA GLU A 99 13.81 -14.76 -28.76
C GLU A 99 13.79 -14.66 -27.23
N LEU A 100 14.93 -14.88 -26.58
CA LEU A 100 15.08 -14.72 -25.12
C LEU A 100 14.75 -13.28 -24.69
N SER A 101 15.31 -12.28 -25.38
CA SER A 101 15.09 -10.86 -25.10
C SER A 101 13.61 -10.48 -25.25
N GLN A 102 12.96 -10.93 -26.32
CA GLN A 102 11.52 -10.69 -26.53
C GLN A 102 10.66 -11.33 -25.44
N ALA A 103 11.00 -12.56 -25.02
CA ALA A 103 10.31 -13.24 -23.92
C ALA A 103 10.49 -12.51 -22.59
N TYR A 104 11.70 -12.04 -22.28
CA TYR A 104 11.96 -11.23 -21.08
C TYR A 104 11.16 -9.94 -21.07
N VAL A 105 11.09 -9.20 -22.19
CA VAL A 105 10.29 -7.97 -22.27
C VAL A 105 8.80 -8.26 -22.01
N ALA A 106 8.26 -9.35 -22.57
CA ALA A 106 6.87 -9.72 -22.36
C ALA A 106 6.59 -10.16 -20.91
N TRP A 107 7.51 -10.93 -20.32
CA TRP A 107 7.45 -11.36 -18.93
C TRP A 107 7.53 -10.17 -17.97
N ASP A 108 8.50 -9.27 -18.17
CA ASP A 108 8.72 -8.07 -17.35
C ASP A 108 7.48 -7.15 -17.39
N ALA A 109 6.93 -6.87 -18.58
CA ALA A 109 5.71 -6.09 -18.72
C ALA A 109 4.51 -6.73 -17.98
N ARG A 110 4.40 -8.06 -17.99
CA ARG A 110 3.33 -8.77 -17.26
C ARG A 110 3.56 -8.71 -15.75
N CYS A 111 4.80 -8.85 -15.30
CA CYS A 111 5.18 -8.66 -13.91
C CYS A 111 4.80 -7.25 -13.44
N GLU A 112 5.21 -6.21 -14.16
CA GLU A 112 4.88 -4.81 -13.82
C GLU A 112 3.37 -4.59 -13.65
N GLU A 113 2.55 -5.13 -14.57
CA GLU A 113 1.09 -5.03 -14.50
C GLU A 113 0.54 -5.69 -13.23
N LEU A 114 0.98 -6.91 -12.92
CA LEU A 114 0.50 -7.67 -11.76
C LEU A 114 0.98 -7.08 -10.43
N TYR A 115 2.26 -6.66 -10.36
CA TYR A 115 2.80 -5.99 -9.17
C TYR A 115 2.12 -4.65 -8.92
N GLY A 116 1.80 -3.88 -9.96
CA GLY A 116 1.00 -2.67 -9.82
C GLY A 116 -0.45 -2.95 -9.40
N ALA A 117 -1.07 -4.00 -9.94
CA ALA A 117 -2.47 -4.31 -9.67
C ALA A 117 -2.74 -4.77 -8.23
N GLN A 118 -1.81 -5.49 -7.59
CA GLN A 118 -2.03 -6.02 -6.23
C GLN A 118 -2.11 -4.93 -5.15
N GLU A 119 -1.52 -3.76 -5.37
CA GLU A 119 -1.54 -2.64 -4.41
C GLU A 119 -2.77 -1.74 -4.57
N ALA A 120 -3.47 -1.85 -5.70
CA ALA A 120 -4.66 -1.07 -6.01
C ALA A 120 -5.73 -1.29 -4.93
N GLY A 121 -6.50 -0.25 -4.58
CA GLY A 121 -7.51 -0.36 -3.52
C GLY A 121 -6.98 -0.32 -2.09
N ALA A 122 -5.66 -0.12 -1.90
CA ALA A 122 -5.05 0.15 -0.62
C ALA A 122 -4.26 1.48 -0.64
N VAL A 123 -3.96 2.00 0.55
CA VAL A 123 -3.10 3.18 0.74
C VAL A 123 -1.92 2.82 1.61
N PHE A 124 -0.74 3.28 1.22
CA PHE A 124 0.46 3.14 2.03
C PHE A 124 0.36 4.06 3.25
N LEU A 125 0.54 3.51 4.45
CA LEU A 125 0.44 4.24 5.71
C LEU A 125 1.79 4.47 6.36
N SER A 126 2.73 3.52 6.28
CA SER A 126 4.02 3.64 6.94
C SER A 126 5.05 2.72 6.27
N GLU A 127 6.31 3.13 6.27
CA GLU A 127 7.46 2.29 5.87
C GLU A 127 8.22 1.90 7.14
N GLN A 128 8.67 0.64 7.20
CA GLN A 128 9.25 0.04 8.41
C GLN A 128 10.77 -0.19 8.34
N GLY A 129 11.42 0.31 7.29
CA GLY A 129 12.78 0.00 6.87
C GLY A 129 12.82 -1.18 5.92
N CYS A 130 13.94 -1.30 5.18
CA CYS A 130 14.22 -2.41 4.28
C CYS A 130 13.14 -2.67 3.19
N GLY A 131 12.30 -1.68 2.91
CA GLY A 131 11.24 -1.80 1.90
C GLY A 131 9.94 -2.43 2.41
N TYR A 132 9.81 -2.70 3.71
CA TYR A 132 8.56 -3.16 4.31
C TYR A 132 7.61 -1.99 4.48
N ALA A 133 6.32 -2.22 4.23
CA ALA A 133 5.31 -1.19 4.39
C ALA A 133 4.01 -1.72 4.97
N SER A 134 3.36 -0.89 5.79
CA SER A 134 1.97 -1.12 6.19
C SER A 134 1.02 -0.44 5.22
N LEU A 135 0.04 -1.19 4.74
CA LEU A 135 -1.03 -0.75 3.86
C LEU A 135 -2.36 -0.80 4.59
N MET A 136 -3.26 0.12 4.28
CA MET A 136 -4.66 0.04 4.68
C MET A 136 -5.54 -0.15 3.47
N VAL A 137 -6.37 -1.19 3.50
CA VAL A 137 -7.32 -1.46 2.43
C VAL A 137 -8.49 -0.47 2.50
N VAL A 138 -8.85 0.10 1.36
CA VAL A 138 -9.86 1.15 1.23
C VAL A 138 -11.11 0.64 0.49
N THR A 139 -10.98 -0.36 -0.37
CA THR A 139 -12.07 -0.94 -1.17
C THR A 139 -12.26 -2.44 -0.92
N GLY A 140 -13.43 -2.96 -1.26
CA GLY A 140 -13.71 -4.40 -1.20
C GLY A 140 -13.95 -4.95 0.22
N PRO A 141 -13.92 -6.28 0.38
CA PRO A 141 -14.32 -6.98 1.61
C PRO A 141 -13.36 -6.74 2.78
N HIS A 142 -12.09 -6.45 2.49
CA HIS A 142 -11.04 -6.24 3.49
C HIS A 142 -10.94 -4.78 3.96
N ARG A 143 -11.89 -3.93 3.56
CA ARG A 143 -11.88 -2.49 3.80
C ARG A 143 -11.70 -2.14 5.29
N GLY A 144 -10.67 -1.33 5.57
CA GLY A 144 -10.28 -0.89 6.91
C GLY A 144 -9.27 -1.81 7.60
N ALA A 145 -8.96 -2.98 7.04
CA ALA A 145 -7.93 -3.86 7.54
C ALA A 145 -6.53 -3.35 7.16
N ILE A 146 -5.56 -3.64 8.02
CA ILE A 146 -4.14 -3.41 7.80
C ILE A 146 -3.49 -4.65 7.23
N TRP A 147 -2.69 -4.44 6.20
CA TRP A 147 -1.89 -5.46 5.52
C TRP A 147 -0.43 -5.03 5.58
N GLU A 148 0.47 -6.00 5.53
CA GLU A 148 1.91 -5.74 5.43
C GLU A 148 2.40 -6.18 4.07
N ASP A 149 3.18 -5.32 3.44
CA ASP A 149 4.01 -5.68 2.32
C ASP A 149 5.29 -6.34 2.84
N LEU A 150 5.36 -7.66 2.64
CA LEU A 150 6.46 -8.51 3.06
C LEU A 150 7.28 -9.02 1.87
N ARG A 151 7.16 -8.39 0.70
CA ARG A 151 7.94 -8.74 -0.50
C ARG A 151 9.45 -8.79 -0.29
N PRO A 152 10.08 -7.92 0.52
CA PRO A 152 11.51 -8.05 0.81
C PRO A 152 11.90 -9.31 1.62
N MET A 153 10.94 -10.08 2.16
CA MET A 153 11.15 -11.41 2.78
C MET A 153 10.70 -12.56 1.86
N ASP A 154 10.58 -12.33 0.55
CA ASP A 154 10.02 -13.31 -0.40
C ASP A 154 8.61 -13.78 0.00
N ARG A 155 7.83 -12.86 0.58
CA ARG A 155 6.41 -13.05 0.95
C ARG A 155 5.53 -12.08 0.19
N GLY A 156 4.23 -12.36 0.12
CA GLY A 156 3.28 -11.46 -0.54
C GLY A 156 2.87 -10.27 0.34
N ILE A 157 1.87 -9.54 -0.15
CA ILE A 157 1.10 -8.60 0.68
C ILE A 157 0.10 -9.43 1.51
N GLU A 158 0.19 -9.33 2.84
CA GLU A 158 -0.51 -10.24 3.75
C GLU A 158 -1.34 -9.52 4.83
N PRO A 159 -2.49 -10.07 5.22
CA PRO A 159 -3.33 -9.45 6.24
C PRO A 159 -2.69 -9.57 7.63
N THR A 160 -2.75 -8.49 8.41
CA THR A 160 -2.32 -8.52 9.82
C THR A 160 -3.39 -9.10 10.77
N GLY A 161 -4.65 -9.17 10.31
CA GLY A 161 -5.80 -9.43 11.17
C GLY A 161 -6.20 -8.25 12.05
N HIS A 162 -5.66 -7.06 11.80
CA HIS A 162 -5.93 -5.84 12.56
C HIS A 162 -6.63 -4.78 11.70
N ASP A 163 -7.49 -3.99 12.35
CA ASP A 163 -8.00 -2.76 11.76
C ASP A 163 -7.04 -1.58 12.03
N PHE A 164 -7.26 -0.46 11.34
CA PHE A 164 -6.45 0.74 11.49
C PHE A 164 -6.32 1.19 12.96
N ALA A 165 -7.41 1.18 13.71
CA ALA A 165 -7.38 1.71 15.07
C ALA A 165 -6.62 0.80 16.03
N HIS A 166 -6.75 -0.52 15.91
CA HIS A 166 -5.94 -1.48 16.66
C HIS A 166 -4.46 -1.32 16.33
N TRP A 167 -4.10 -1.28 15.05
CA TRP A 167 -2.73 -1.11 14.59
C TRP A 167 -2.10 0.18 15.15
N TYR A 168 -2.79 1.32 15.03
CA TYR A 168 -2.27 2.61 15.52
C TYR A 168 -2.13 2.64 17.04
N ARG A 169 -3.12 2.12 17.80
CA ARG A 169 -3.05 2.06 19.26
C ARG A 169 -1.93 1.16 19.76
N LYS A 170 -1.72 0.00 19.14
CA LYS A 170 -0.64 -0.92 19.49
C LYS A 170 0.74 -0.26 19.35
N TRP A 171 0.92 0.57 18.33
CA TRP A 171 2.13 1.38 18.17
C TRP A 171 2.28 2.44 19.28
N LEU A 172 1.20 3.18 19.59
CA LEU A 172 1.20 4.18 20.66
C LEU A 172 1.60 3.57 22.01
N GLU A 173 0.93 2.48 22.41
CA GLU A 173 1.20 1.77 23.67
C GLU A 173 2.65 1.26 23.75
N ARG A 174 3.20 0.77 22.63
CA ARG A 174 4.61 0.34 22.55
C ARG A 174 5.56 1.52 22.74
N THR A 175 5.23 2.66 22.15
CA THR A 175 6.06 3.87 22.20
C THR A 175 6.03 4.50 23.60
N GLU A 176 4.86 4.55 24.23
CA GLU A 176 4.69 5.05 25.60
C GLU A 176 5.51 4.23 26.60
N ARG A 177 5.44 2.89 26.56
CA ARG A 177 6.24 2.02 27.43
C ARG A 177 7.75 2.23 27.31
N ARG A 178 8.25 2.66 26.14
CA ARG A 178 9.70 2.94 25.95
C ARG A 178 10.16 4.21 26.65
N LEU A 179 9.24 5.15 26.93
CA LEU A 179 9.55 6.36 27.68
C LEU A 179 9.67 6.09 29.19
N GLU A 180 9.08 4.99 29.67
CA GLU A 180 9.09 4.59 31.07
C GLU A 180 10.32 3.74 31.47
N THR A 181 11.15 3.37 30.49
CA THR A 181 12.44 2.67 30.65
C THR A 181 13.60 3.61 30.46
#